data_AF-A0A8T5F6X0-F1
#
_entry.id   AF-A0A8T5F6X0-F1
#
_cell.length_a   1.000
_cell.length_b   1.000
_cell.length_c   1.000
_cell.angle_alpha   90.00
_cell.angle_beta   90.00
_cell.angle_gamma   90.00
#
_symmetry.space_group_name_H-M   'P 1'
#
loop_
_entity.id
_entity.type
_entity.pdbx_description
1 polymer ?
#
loop_
_entity_poly.entity_id
_entity_poly.type
_entity_poly.pdbx_seq_one_letter_code
_entity_poly.pdbx_strand_id
1 'polypeptide(L)'
;MVSIELDKINAILDQLKGLKIKEAVSLRKRLVKEKQTIREKDESKIEVTEFPKITRGQKISRTLKKRFRYLRLIRDQFPEISWLELRREFSRREKGLDSKIPDVVWQNPSP
;
A
#
# COMPACT_ATOMS: atom_id res chain seq x y z
N MET A 1 -24.68 -11.24 2.38
CA MET A 1 -24.97 -11.42 0.94
C MET A 1 -24.53 -12.80 0.44
N VAL A 2 -23.33 -13.26 0.78
CA VAL A 2 -22.80 -14.56 0.31
C VAL A 2 -23.65 -15.79 0.71
N SER A 3 -24.24 -15.78 1.91
CA SER A 3 -25.17 -16.85 2.36
C SER A 3 -26.39 -17.00 1.45
N ILE A 4 -27.01 -15.89 1.07
CA ILE A 4 -28.20 -15.85 0.21
C ILE A 4 -27.88 -16.35 -1.22
N GLU A 5 -26.66 -16.09 -1.71
CA GLU A 5 -26.21 -16.56 -3.02
C GLU A 5 -25.94 -18.06 -3.04
N LEU A 6 -25.33 -18.60 -1.98
CA LEU A 6 -25.10 -20.05 -1.83
C LEU A 6 -26.41 -20.85 -1.75
N ASP A 7 -27.41 -20.34 -1.03
CA ASP A 7 -28.71 -20.99 -0.90
C ASP A 7 -29.47 -21.04 -2.23
N LYS A 8 -29.40 -19.96 -3.03
CA LYS A 8 -29.96 -19.93 -4.38
C LYS A 8 -29.29 -20.92 -5.31
N ILE A 9 -27.96 -21.03 -5.26
CA ILE A 9 -27.21 -22.00 -6.08
C ILE A 9 -27.59 -23.45 -5.70
N ASN A 10 -27.77 -23.73 -4.41
CA ASN A 10 -28.21 -25.06 -3.96
C ASN A 10 -29.62 -25.41 -4.46
N ALA A 11 -30.56 -24.47 -4.38
CA ALA A 11 -31.91 -24.66 -4.88
C ALA A 11 -31.94 -24.97 -6.40
N ILE A 12 -31.12 -24.27 -7.18
CA ILE A 12 -31.00 -24.50 -8.63
C ILE A 12 -30.34 -25.87 -8.91
N LEU A 13 -29.32 -26.26 -8.15
CA LEU A 13 -28.69 -27.58 -8.29
C LEU A 13 -29.68 -28.72 -8.01
N ASP A 14 -30.54 -28.57 -7.01
CA ASP A 14 -31.57 -29.56 -6.69
C ASP A 14 -32.65 -29.65 -7.76
N GLN A 15 -33.07 -28.53 -8.36
CA GLN A 15 -33.98 -28.53 -9.52
C GLN A 15 -33.38 -29.23 -10.75
N LEU A 16 -32.08 -29.12 -10.95
CA LEU A 16 -31.36 -29.75 -12.06
C LEU A 16 -31.00 -31.22 -11.78
N LYS A 17 -31.23 -31.72 -10.56
CA LYS A 17 -30.88 -33.06 -10.09
C LYS A 17 -31.86 -34.12 -10.62
N GLY A 18 -31.78 -34.38 -11.92
CA GLY A 18 -32.61 -35.39 -12.58
C GLY A 18 -32.66 -35.22 -14.10
N LEU A 19 -32.40 -34.02 -14.58
CA LEU A 19 -32.36 -33.72 -16.01
C LEU A 19 -31.09 -34.31 -16.64
N LYS A 20 -31.22 -35.26 -17.57
CA LYS A 20 -30.09 -35.86 -18.31
C LYS A 20 -29.70 -35.11 -19.59
N ILE A 21 -30.25 -33.91 -19.78
CA ILE A 21 -29.96 -33.04 -20.94
C ILE A 21 -28.52 -32.52 -20.83
N LYS A 22 -27.79 -32.48 -21.95
CA LYS A 22 -26.38 -32.03 -22.01
C LYS A 22 -26.19 -30.64 -21.39
N GLU A 23 -27.12 -29.74 -21.65
CA GLU A 23 -27.13 -28.37 -21.11
C GLU A 23 -27.27 -28.38 -19.58
N ALA A 24 -28.18 -29.19 -19.02
CA ALA A 24 -28.36 -29.34 -17.58
C ALA A 24 -27.15 -29.97 -16.87
N VAL A 25 -26.42 -30.88 -17.54
CA VAL A 25 -25.15 -31.42 -17.03
C VAL A 25 -24.05 -30.35 -17.04
N SER A 26 -23.94 -29.59 -18.13
CA SER A 26 -22.98 -28.50 -18.27
C SER A 26 -23.21 -27.41 -17.21
N LEU A 27 -24.47 -27.02 -17.01
CA LEU A 27 -24.87 -25.99 -16.06
C LEU A 27 -24.64 -26.42 -14.61
N ARG A 28 -24.90 -27.69 -14.25
CA ARG A 28 -24.53 -28.23 -12.93
C ARG A 28 -23.03 -28.15 -12.67
N LYS A 29 -22.19 -28.52 -13.64
CA LYS A 29 -20.72 -28.43 -13.50
C LYS A 29 -20.25 -26.99 -13.30
N ARG A 30 -20.86 -26.01 -13.98
CA ARG A 30 -20.55 -24.59 -13.81
C ARG A 30 -20.95 -24.08 -12.42
N LEU A 31 -22.17 -24.36 -11.98
CA LEU A 31 -22.67 -23.95 -10.66
C LEU A 31 -21.87 -24.55 -9.50
N VAL A 32 -21.40 -25.80 -9.63
CA VAL A 32 -20.52 -26.41 -8.62
C VAL A 32 -19.18 -25.68 -8.52
N LYS A 33 -18.60 -25.26 -9.65
CA LYS A 33 -17.36 -24.47 -9.65
C LYS A 33 -17.58 -23.08 -9.05
N GLU A 34 -18.68 -22.41 -9.40
CA GLU A 34 -19.01 -21.12 -8.82
C GLU A 34 -19.18 -21.20 -7.30
N LYS A 35 -19.88 -22.24 -6.81
CA LYS A 35 -20.00 -22.52 -5.37
C LYS A 35 -18.64 -22.69 -4.68
N GLN A 36 -17.67 -23.36 -5.31
CA GLN A 36 -16.32 -23.51 -4.78
C GLN A 36 -15.60 -22.16 -4.72
N THR A 37 -15.63 -21.38 -5.82
CA THR A 37 -14.98 -20.05 -5.85
C THR A 37 -15.57 -19.05 -4.86
N ILE A 38 -16.87 -19.14 -4.58
CA ILE A 38 -17.53 -18.29 -3.57
C ILE A 38 -17.03 -18.66 -2.16
N ARG A 39 -16.89 -19.96 -1.86
CA ARG A 39 -16.34 -20.44 -0.58
C ARG A 39 -14.88 -20.01 -0.38
N GLU A 40 -14.05 -20.19 -1.40
CA GLU A 40 -12.64 -19.79 -1.37
C GLU A 40 -12.48 -18.28 -1.19
N LYS A 41 -13.36 -17.47 -1.80
CA LYS A 41 -13.36 -16.02 -1.62
C LYS A 41 -13.69 -15.60 -0.19
N ASP A 42 -14.62 -16.28 0.48
CA ASP A 42 -14.92 -15.98 1.88
C ASP A 42 -13.80 -16.43 2.83
N GLU A 43 -13.13 -17.55 2.55
CA GLU A 43 -11.96 -18.01 3.31
C GLU A 43 -10.72 -17.12 3.11
N SER A 44 -10.60 -16.46 1.94
CA SER A 44 -9.46 -15.60 1.59
C SER A 44 -9.49 -14.20 2.23
N LYS A 45 -10.49 -13.88 3.06
CA LYS A 45 -10.44 -12.69 3.92
C LYS A 45 -9.42 -12.93 5.03
N ILE A 46 -8.15 -12.74 4.69
CA ILE A 46 -7.05 -12.67 5.65
C ILE A 46 -7.39 -11.52 6.58
N GLU A 47 -7.79 -11.84 7.82
CA GLU A 47 -7.88 -10.85 8.89
C GLU A 47 -6.46 -10.35 9.16
N VAL A 48 -6.10 -9.21 8.56
CA VAL A 48 -4.87 -8.49 8.87
C VAL A 48 -5.03 -7.98 10.30
N THR A 49 -4.72 -8.83 11.26
CA THR A 49 -5.02 -8.62 12.68
C THR A 49 -4.12 -7.55 13.27
N GLU A 50 -2.89 -7.39 12.77
CA GLU A 50 -1.96 -6.39 13.30
C GLU A 50 -1.03 -5.83 12.22
N PHE A 51 -1.08 -4.51 12.00
CA PHE A 51 -0.01 -3.83 11.29
C PHE A 51 1.22 -3.79 12.22
N PRO A 52 2.40 -4.26 11.79
CA PRO A 52 3.59 -4.21 12.61
C PRO A 52 3.90 -2.75 12.97
N LYS A 53 3.87 -2.43 14.27
CA LYS A 53 4.19 -1.08 14.75
C LYS A 53 5.64 -0.76 14.36
N ILE A 54 5.84 0.34 13.65
CA ILE A 54 7.17 0.82 13.26
C ILE A 54 8.02 0.99 14.52
N THR A 55 9.15 0.30 14.58
CA THR A 55 10.06 0.38 15.73
C THR A 55 10.70 1.76 15.83
N ARG A 56 11.15 2.15 17.03
CA ARG A 56 11.85 3.43 17.24
C ARG A 56 13.03 3.61 16.27
N GLY A 57 13.83 2.54 16.06
CA GLY A 57 14.95 2.54 15.12
C GLY A 57 14.52 2.78 13.67
N GLN A 58 13.42 2.17 13.23
CA GLN A 58 12.86 2.41 11.89
C GLN A 58 12.35 3.85 11.72
N LYS A 59 11.73 4.44 12.76
CA LYS A 59 11.32 5.85 12.74
C LYS A 59 12.53 6.77 12.57
N ILE A 60 13.58 6.57 13.37
CA ILE A 60 14.84 7.34 13.29
C ILE A 60 15.49 7.17 11.91
N SER A 61 15.57 5.95 11.38
CA SER A 61 16.12 5.70 10.05
C SER A 61 15.35 6.44 8.97
N ARG A 62 14.01 6.43 9.04
CA ARG A 62 13.14 7.12 8.09
C ARG A 62 13.32 8.64 8.14
N THR A 63 13.42 9.25 9.32
CA THR A 63 13.64 10.70 9.45
C THR A 63 15.02 11.12 8.95
N LEU A 64 16.07 10.35 9.28
CA LEU A 64 17.42 10.60 8.76
C LEU A 64 17.48 10.49 7.24
N LYS A 65 16.83 9.47 6.65
CA LYS A 65 16.73 9.31 5.19
C LYS A 65 15.97 10.45 4.53
N LYS A 66 14.90 10.96 5.15
CA LYS A 66 14.17 12.14 4.66
C LYS A 66 15.06 13.38 4.65
N ARG A 67 15.73 13.67 5.78
CA ARG A 67 16.67 14.80 5.88
C ARG A 67 17.78 14.70 4.84
N PHE A 68 18.37 13.51 4.67
CA PHE A 68 19.43 13.31 3.68
C PHE A 68 18.95 13.55 2.24
N ARG A 69 17.77 13.01 1.87
CA ARG A 69 17.20 13.23 0.54
C ARG A 69 16.92 14.71 0.26
N TYR A 70 16.37 15.40 1.26
CA TYR A 70 16.15 16.84 1.17
C TYR A 70 17.46 17.63 0.95
N LEU A 71 18.49 17.37 1.75
CA LEU A 71 19.79 18.02 1.57
C LEU A 71 20.44 17.63 0.23
N ARG A 72 20.24 16.41 -0.25
CA ARG A 72 20.75 15.99 -1.56
C ARG A 72 20.14 16.82 -2.69
N LEU A 73 18.82 17.05 -2.69
CA LEU A 73 18.16 17.89 -3.69
C LEU A 73 18.73 19.32 -3.72
N ILE A 74 19.02 19.87 -2.54
CA ILE A 74 19.63 21.19 -2.42
C ILE A 74 21.07 21.16 -2.96
N ARG A 75 21.84 20.12 -2.63
CA ARG A 75 23.20 19.95 -3.15
C ARG A 75 23.21 19.84 -4.68
N ASP A 76 22.24 19.16 -5.27
CA ASP A 76 22.15 19.02 -6.73
C ASP A 76 21.93 20.38 -7.43
N GLN A 77 21.34 21.37 -6.73
CA GLN A 77 21.20 22.75 -7.21
C GLN A 77 22.43 23.63 -6.94
N PHE A 78 23.25 23.28 -5.94
CA PHE A 78 24.42 24.03 -5.50
C PHE A 78 25.65 23.10 -5.39
N PRO A 79 26.18 22.61 -6.53
CA PRO A 79 27.25 21.61 -6.53
C PRO A 79 28.57 22.14 -5.94
N GLU A 80 28.78 23.45 -6.00
CA GLU A 80 29.90 24.19 -5.38
C GLU A 80 29.93 24.09 -3.85
N ILE A 81 28.81 23.81 -3.18
CA ILE A 81 28.76 23.73 -1.71
C ILE A 81 29.18 22.33 -1.25
N SER A 82 30.14 22.27 -0.32
CA SER A 82 30.54 20.99 0.28
C SER A 82 29.42 20.42 1.17
N TRP A 83 29.38 19.09 1.34
CA TRP A 83 28.40 18.44 2.21
C TRP A 83 28.45 18.95 3.65
N LEU A 84 29.64 19.31 4.11
CA LEU A 84 29.88 19.82 5.45
C LEU A 84 29.27 21.21 5.61
N GLU A 85 29.48 22.10 4.65
CA GLU A 85 28.90 23.45 4.63
C GLU A 85 27.39 23.40 4.52
N LEU A 86 26.85 22.56 3.64
CA LEU A 86 25.41 22.41 3.50
C LEU A 86 24.74 21.96 4.81
N ARG A 87 25.38 21.05 5.56
CA ARG A 87 24.90 20.65 6.90
C ARG A 87 24.97 21.80 7.90
N ARG A 88 26.05 22.59 7.88
CA ARG A 88 26.20 23.78 8.74
C ARG A 88 25.11 24.82 8.46
N GLU A 89 24.88 25.13 7.18
CA GLU A 89 23.85 26.07 6.73
C GLU A 89 22.45 25.58 7.11
N PHE A 90 22.15 24.30 6.90
CA PHE A 90 20.89 23.73 7.33
C PHE A 90 20.70 23.81 8.85
N SER A 91 21.74 23.55 9.65
CA SER A 91 21.69 23.72 11.09
C SER A 91 21.58 25.17 11.56
N ARG A 92 22.10 26.14 10.79
CA ARG A 92 21.90 27.58 11.05
C ARG A 92 20.43 27.96 10.84
N ARG A 93 19.87 27.53 9.71
CA ARG A 93 18.44 27.73 9.41
C ARG A 93 17.52 27.08 10.46
N GLU A 94 17.79 25.85 10.89
CA GLU A 94 17.01 25.19 11.96
C GLU A 94 17.00 26.00 13.26
N LYS A 95 18.02 26.82 13.50
CA LYS A 95 18.15 27.70 14.66
C LYS A 95 17.60 29.11 14.42
N GLY A 96 17.08 29.41 13.23
CA GLY A 96 16.62 30.74 12.84
C GLY A 96 17.75 31.74 12.59
N LEU A 97 18.96 31.28 12.31
CA LEU A 97 20.10 32.12 11.96
C LEU A 97 20.18 32.32 10.44
N ASP A 98 20.69 33.47 10.02
CA ASP A 98 20.90 33.78 8.60
C ASP A 98 21.78 32.72 7.92
N SER A 99 21.33 32.28 6.75
CA SER A 99 22.00 31.32 5.89
C SER A 99 22.48 31.98 4.60
N LYS A 100 23.58 31.46 4.06
CA LYS A 100 24.06 31.85 2.72
C LYS A 100 23.15 31.34 1.60
N ILE A 101 22.38 30.28 1.86
CA ILE A 101 21.46 29.68 0.88
C ILE A 101 20.12 30.42 0.97
N PRO A 102 19.56 30.89 -0.16
CA PRO A 102 18.28 31.62 -0.17
C PRO A 102 17.12 30.81 0.42
N ASP A 103 16.21 31.49 1.13
CA ASP A 103 15.03 30.89 1.75
C ASP A 103 14.10 30.16 0.77
N VAL A 104 14.09 30.57 -0.50
CA VAL A 104 13.29 29.91 -1.55
C VAL A 104 13.74 28.46 -1.76
N VAL A 105 15.04 28.20 -1.75
CA VAL A 105 15.62 26.85 -1.92
C VAL A 105 15.19 25.95 -0.76
N TRP A 106 15.15 26.54 0.43
CA TRP A 106 14.79 25.92 1.68
C TRP A 106 13.29 25.59 1.79
N GLN A 107 12.43 26.19 0.98
CA GLN A 107 11.00 25.90 0.93
C GLN A 107 10.64 24.71 0.02
N ASN A 108 11.63 24.09 -0.64
CA ASN A 108 11.38 22.95 -1.52
C ASN A 108 10.76 21.77 -0.73
N PRO A 109 9.52 21.34 -1.02
CA PRO A 109 8.94 20.21 -0.32
C PRO A 109 9.73 18.94 -0.66
N SER A 110 10.30 18.28 0.35
CA SER A 110 10.80 16.91 0.18
C SER A 110 9.63 16.01 -0.25
N PRO A 111 9.78 15.13 -1.26
CA PRO A 111 8.82 14.07 -1.53
C PRO A 111 8.60 13.14 -0.32
#